data_AF-A0AAD0MZ47-F1
#
_entry.id   AF-A0AAD0MZ47-F1
#
_cell.length_a   1.000
_cell.length_b   1.000
_cell.length_c   1.000
_cell.angle_alpha   90.00
_cell.angle_beta   90.00
_cell.angle_gamma   90.00
#
_symmetry.space_group_name_H-M   'P 1'
#
loop_
_entity.id
_entity.type
_entity.pdbx_description
1 polymer ?
#
loop_
_entity_poly.entity_id
_entity_poly.type
_entity_poly.pdbx_seq_one_letter_code
_entity_poly.pdbx_strand_id
1 'polypeptide(L)'
;MHPQNIRLGPNLMACVIKWLEHQDIANYTVENGLLSWRDAETDAARLQRNKFYTAFGFDLVGNSGTQHGLEVVNGTFGAATVGALIIPDRYQTGLVPWDKFACALETEREEGVRNLAELKEVDRFTDRKSFFGKWLLKLWGWRMPFETRHKYPLKDWEPSNAVKE
;
A
#
# COMPACT_ATOMS: atom_id res chain seq x y z
N MET A 1 -4.54 -12.41 -0.31
CA MET A 1 -3.09 -12.69 -0.19
C MET A 1 -2.66 -13.34 -1.47
N HIS A 2 -1.72 -12.73 -2.22
CA HIS A 2 -1.19 -13.31 -3.44
C HIS A 2 -0.61 -14.72 -3.12
N PRO A 3 -0.85 -15.75 -3.95
CA PRO A 3 -0.42 -17.13 -3.67
C PRO A 3 1.10 -17.28 -3.59
N GLN A 4 1.83 -16.35 -4.21
CA GLN A 4 3.27 -16.20 -4.06
C GLN A 4 3.48 -15.04 -3.08
N ASN A 5 3.94 -15.35 -1.86
CA ASN A 5 4.30 -14.37 -0.84
C ASN A 5 5.57 -13.61 -1.26
N ILE A 6 5.48 -12.79 -2.31
CA ILE A 6 6.62 -12.11 -2.95
C ILE A 6 7.15 -10.97 -2.08
N ARG A 7 6.59 -10.75 -0.87
CA ARG A 7 7.03 -9.71 0.06
C ARG A 7 7.17 -8.37 -0.66
N LEU A 8 6.05 -7.89 -1.24
CA LEU A 8 6.02 -6.76 -2.15
C LEU A 8 6.73 -5.52 -1.58
N GLY A 9 6.44 -5.16 -0.32
CA GLY A 9 7.06 -4.04 0.37
C GLY A 9 8.59 -4.15 0.45
N PRO A 10 9.15 -5.22 1.04
CA PRO A 10 10.59 -5.45 1.07
C PRO A 10 11.26 -5.47 -0.32
N ASN A 11 10.65 -6.11 -1.31
CA ASN A 11 11.21 -6.16 -2.67
C ASN A 11 11.21 -4.79 -3.35
N LEU A 12 10.12 -4.02 -3.21
CA LEU A 12 10.05 -2.65 -3.75
C LEU A 12 11.13 -1.76 -3.13
N MET A 13 11.25 -1.77 -1.80
CA MET A 13 12.22 -0.94 -1.09
C MET A 13 13.65 -1.32 -1.46
N ALA A 14 13.96 -2.61 -1.54
CA ALA A 14 15.27 -3.08 -1.97
C ALA A 14 15.60 -2.69 -3.42
N CYS A 15 14.62 -2.71 -4.33
CA CYS A 15 14.82 -2.26 -5.71
C CYS A 15 15.13 -0.76 -5.77
N VAL A 16 14.41 0.06 -5.00
CA VAL A 16 14.65 1.51 -4.92
C VAL A 16 16.04 1.80 -4.35
N ILE A 17 16.42 1.17 -3.24
CA ILE A 17 17.74 1.36 -2.63
C ILE A 17 18.86 0.96 -3.60
N LYS A 18 18.77 -0.23 -4.20
CA LYS A 18 19.77 -0.69 -5.20
C LYS A 18 19.85 0.24 -6.40
N TRP A 19 18.71 0.76 -6.88
CA TRP A 19 18.69 1.72 -7.97
C TRP A 19 19.41 3.01 -7.57
N LEU A 20 19.12 3.56 -6.39
CA LEU A 20 19.77 4.77 -5.87
C LEU A 20 21.29 4.58 -5.67
N GLU A 21 21.72 3.43 -5.17
CA GLU A 21 23.14 3.06 -5.05
C GLU A 21 23.84 3.02 -6.42
N HIS A 22 23.20 2.47 -7.44
CA HIS A 22 23.76 2.40 -8.81
C HIS A 22 23.90 3.75 -9.49
N GLN A 23 23.12 4.76 -9.07
CA GLN A 23 23.25 6.11 -9.61
C GLN A 23 24.42 6.90 -8.98
N ASP A 24 25.16 6.32 -8.02
CA ASP A 24 26.23 6.99 -7.26
C ASP A 24 25.72 8.26 -6.51
N ILE A 25 24.46 8.21 -6.07
CA ILE A 25 23.71 9.33 -5.46
C ILE A 25 23.90 9.38 -3.92
N ALA A 26 24.97 8.79 -3.39
CA ALA A 26 25.14 8.52 -1.95
C ALA A 26 24.95 9.75 -1.02
N ASN A 27 25.23 10.96 -1.51
CA ASN A 27 25.15 12.21 -0.75
C ASN A 27 23.85 13.01 -0.93
N TYR A 28 22.87 12.50 -1.69
CA TYR A 28 21.61 13.21 -1.87
C TYR A 28 20.74 13.07 -0.62
N THR A 29 20.19 14.20 -0.20
CA THR A 29 19.20 14.28 0.87
C THR A 29 17.92 13.60 0.44
N VAL A 30 17.39 12.71 1.27
CA VAL A 30 16.08 12.09 1.05
C VAL A 30 15.02 13.01 1.63
N GLU A 31 14.08 13.46 0.80
CA GLU A 31 12.95 14.24 1.31
C GLU A 31 12.06 13.36 2.19
N ASN A 32 11.57 13.95 3.27
CA ASN A 32 10.72 13.27 4.23
C ASN A 32 9.38 12.87 3.61
N GLY A 33 9.05 11.59 3.67
CA GLY A 33 7.73 11.06 3.34
C GLY A 33 6.75 11.22 4.50
N LEU A 34 5.45 11.31 4.20
CA LEU A 34 4.40 11.44 5.22
C LEU A 34 3.92 10.07 5.71
N LEU A 35 3.76 9.93 7.03
CA LEU A 35 3.17 8.75 7.67
C LEU A 35 1.69 9.02 7.98
N SER A 36 0.78 8.39 7.24
CA SER A 36 -0.66 8.54 7.46
C SER A 36 -1.13 7.75 8.69
N TRP A 37 -1.97 8.39 9.51
CA TRP A 37 -2.60 7.75 10.68
C TRP A 37 -3.55 6.61 10.30
N ARG A 38 -4.15 6.66 9.09
CA ARG A 38 -5.08 5.64 8.62
C ARG A 38 -4.40 4.29 8.45
N ASP A 39 -3.13 4.30 8.05
CA ASP A 39 -2.32 3.09 7.86
C ASP A 39 -1.73 2.58 9.19
N ALA A 40 -2.03 3.27 10.30
CA ALA A 40 -1.56 2.97 11.66
C ALA A 40 -2.69 3.07 12.71
N GLU A 41 -3.93 2.79 12.29
CA GLU A 41 -5.13 2.88 13.12
C GLU A 41 -5.05 1.93 14.33
N THR A 42 -4.49 0.73 14.14
CA THR A 42 -4.25 -0.24 15.22
C THR A 42 -2.80 -0.25 15.67
N ASP A 43 -2.55 -0.58 16.93
CA ASP A 43 -1.18 -0.71 17.45
C ASP A 43 -0.38 -1.78 16.70
N ALA A 44 -1.01 -2.87 16.28
CA ALA A 44 -0.37 -3.91 15.48
C ALA A 44 0.07 -3.39 14.10
N ALA A 45 -0.81 -2.68 13.38
CA ALA A 45 -0.48 -2.08 12.09
C ALA A 45 0.62 -1.02 12.22
N ARG A 46 0.52 -0.19 13.26
CA ARG A 46 1.52 0.84 13.56
C ARG A 46 2.88 0.23 13.87
N LEU A 47 2.93 -0.79 14.72
CA LEU A 47 4.16 -1.50 15.05
C LEU A 47 4.80 -2.11 13.80
N GLN A 48 3.99 -2.74 12.93
CA GLN A 48 4.46 -3.33 11.70
C GLN A 48 5.03 -2.27 10.75
N ARG A 49 4.31 -1.17 10.53
CA ARG A 49 4.75 -0.04 9.69
C ARG A 49 6.05 0.57 10.21
N ASN A 50 6.12 0.88 11.50
CA ASN A 50 7.27 1.57 12.08
C ASN A 50 8.50 0.65 12.10
N LYS A 51 8.33 -0.64 12.45
CA LYS A 51 9.39 -1.67 12.33
C LYS A 51 9.85 -1.87 10.89
N PHE A 52 8.96 -1.72 9.92
CA PHE A 52 9.32 -1.84 8.51
C PHE A 52 10.25 -0.70 8.10
N TYR A 53 9.85 0.56 8.26
CA TYR A 53 10.66 1.71 7.83
C TYR A 53 12.00 1.80 8.58
N THR A 54 11.99 1.68 9.91
CA THR A 54 13.22 1.70 10.72
C THR A 54 14.21 0.61 10.34
N ALA A 55 13.72 -0.56 9.93
CA ALA A 55 14.61 -1.61 9.46
C ALA A 55 15.35 -1.27 8.17
N PHE A 56 14.79 -0.41 7.31
CA PHE A 56 15.45 0.06 6.10
C PHE A 56 16.32 1.31 6.33
N GLY A 57 16.55 1.71 7.58
CA GLY A 57 17.40 2.85 7.92
C GLY A 57 16.67 4.20 7.95
N PHE A 58 15.34 4.21 7.88
CA PHE A 58 14.57 5.45 8.03
C PHE A 58 14.40 5.84 9.49
N ASP A 59 14.63 7.12 9.77
CA ASP A 59 14.20 7.78 10.99
C ASP A 59 12.72 8.14 10.88
N LEU A 60 11.97 7.91 11.95
CA LEU A 60 10.58 8.33 12.04
C LEU A 60 10.49 9.53 12.97
N VAL A 61 9.82 10.58 12.53
CA VAL A 61 9.66 11.83 13.28
C VAL A 61 8.18 12.01 13.58
N GLY A 62 7.83 11.93 14.86
CA GLY A 62 6.51 12.24 15.37
C GLY A 62 6.42 13.67 15.88
N ASN A 63 5.31 14.00 16.56
CA ASN A 63 5.06 15.36 17.08
C ASN A 63 6.09 15.83 18.13
N SER A 64 6.78 14.92 18.81
CA SER A 64 7.79 15.24 19.84
C SER A 64 9.23 14.91 19.43
N GLY A 65 9.47 14.77 18.12
CA GLY A 65 10.80 14.51 17.56
C GLY A 65 10.98 13.07 17.07
N THR A 66 12.23 12.65 16.93
CA THR A 66 12.60 11.32 16.43
C THR A 66 12.16 10.22 17.40
N GLN A 67 11.51 9.20 16.84
CA GLN A 67 10.85 8.11 17.57
C GLN A 67 10.95 6.83 16.75
N HIS A 68 10.79 5.65 17.35
CA HIS A 68 11.05 4.37 16.66
C HIS A 68 10.03 3.26 16.96
N GLY A 69 9.05 3.52 17.82
CA GLY A 69 8.07 2.55 18.32
C GLY A 69 6.62 2.92 18.04
N LEU A 70 5.71 2.50 18.92
CA LEU A 70 4.25 2.70 18.81
C LEU A 70 3.81 4.16 18.93
N GLU A 71 4.69 5.02 19.41
CA GLU A 71 4.46 6.43 19.62
C GLU A 71 4.28 7.23 18.31
N VAL A 72 4.84 6.73 17.20
CA VAL A 72 4.68 7.38 15.89
C VAL A 72 3.36 6.96 15.27
N VAL A 73 2.30 7.72 15.54
CA VAL A 73 0.98 7.53 14.91
C VAL A 73 0.95 8.24 13.56
N ASN A 74 1.33 9.51 13.55
CA ASN A 74 1.37 10.43 12.41
C ASN A 74 2.73 11.17 12.44
N GLY A 75 3.17 11.68 11.29
CA GLY A 75 4.45 12.38 11.19
C GLY A 75 5.15 12.14 9.86
N THR A 76 6.47 12.07 9.89
CA THR A 76 7.28 11.80 8.70
C THR A 76 8.24 10.64 8.89
N PHE A 77 8.65 10.03 7.77
CA PHE A 77 9.79 9.13 7.72
C PHE A 77 10.83 9.71 6.76
N GLY A 78 12.11 9.61 7.11
CA GLY A 78 13.19 10.21 6.33
C GLY A 78 14.53 9.56 6.60
N ALA A 79 15.52 9.89 5.79
CA ALA A 79 16.90 9.45 5.98
C ALA A 79 17.81 10.63 5.64
N ALA A 80 18.91 10.79 6.38
CA ALA A 80 19.83 11.90 6.17
C ALA A 80 20.41 11.91 4.74
N THR A 81 20.75 10.72 4.24
CA THR A 81 21.20 10.50 2.86
C THR A 81 20.74 9.15 2.35
N VAL A 82 20.83 8.94 1.04
CA VAL A 82 20.65 7.60 0.43
C VAL A 82 21.57 6.57 1.08
N GLY A 83 22.82 6.93 1.41
CA GLY A 83 23.77 6.01 2.04
C GLY A 83 23.40 5.57 3.46
N ALA A 84 22.42 6.22 4.11
CA ALA A 84 21.87 5.77 5.39
C ALA A 84 20.84 4.63 5.24
N LEU A 85 20.32 4.40 4.02
CA LEU A 85 19.37 3.34 3.75
C LEU A 85 20.10 1.99 3.66
N ILE A 86 19.47 0.95 4.23
CA ILE A 86 20.04 -0.40 4.26
C ILE A 86 19.00 -1.44 3.86
N ILE A 87 19.45 -2.56 3.30
CA ILE A 87 18.60 -3.72 3.04
C ILE A 87 18.90 -4.79 4.11
N PRO A 88 17.98 -5.00 5.08
CA PRO A 88 18.17 -6.01 6.13
C PRO A 88 18.43 -7.41 5.58
N ASP A 89 19.36 -8.14 6.22
CA ASP A 89 19.71 -9.53 5.86
C ASP A 89 18.49 -10.45 5.79
N ARG A 90 17.53 -10.27 6.70
CA ARG A 90 16.28 -11.05 6.73
C ARG A 90 15.41 -10.90 5.47
N TYR A 91 15.61 -9.82 4.72
CA TYR A 91 14.91 -9.59 3.46
C TYR A 91 15.74 -10.01 2.25
N GLN A 92 17.06 -10.05 2.34
CA GLN A 92 17.96 -10.43 1.23
C GLN A 92 17.63 -11.81 0.64
N THR A 93 17.34 -12.80 1.49
CA THR A 93 17.00 -14.17 1.06
C THR A 93 15.68 -14.29 0.29
N GLY A 94 14.81 -13.29 0.37
CA GLY A 94 13.52 -13.24 -0.33
C GLY A 94 13.47 -12.23 -1.47
N LEU A 95 14.60 -11.62 -1.84
CA LEU A 95 14.64 -10.68 -2.95
C LEU A 95 14.61 -11.42 -4.28
N VAL A 96 13.77 -10.95 -5.18
CA VAL A 96 13.70 -11.43 -6.56
C VAL A 96 14.34 -10.42 -7.50
N PRO A 97 14.90 -10.89 -8.64
CA PRO A 97 15.31 -10.02 -9.73
C PRO A 97 14.18 -9.08 -10.22
N TRP A 98 14.55 -7.90 -10.72
CA TRP A 98 13.59 -6.85 -11.11
C TRP A 98 12.57 -7.33 -12.16
N ASP A 99 13.00 -8.10 -13.15
CA ASP A 99 12.12 -8.69 -14.18
C ASP A 99 11.00 -9.54 -13.57
N LYS A 100 11.34 -10.38 -12.59
CA LYS A 100 10.36 -11.19 -11.87
C LYS A 100 9.48 -10.36 -10.94
N PHE A 101 10.07 -9.36 -10.28
CA PHE A 101 9.32 -8.44 -9.42
C PHE A 101 8.31 -7.60 -10.22
N ALA A 102 8.72 -7.06 -11.38
CA ALA A 102 7.90 -6.22 -12.23
C ALA A 102 6.67 -6.98 -12.75
N CYS A 103 6.87 -8.21 -13.22
CA CYS A 103 5.77 -9.10 -13.65
C CYS A 103 4.78 -9.39 -12.51
N ALA A 104 5.29 -9.64 -11.30
CA ALA A 104 4.45 -9.83 -10.13
C ALA A 104 3.68 -8.56 -9.73
N LEU A 105 4.33 -7.40 -9.79
CA LEU A 105 3.72 -6.11 -9.47
C LEU A 105 2.65 -5.72 -10.50
N GLU A 106 2.86 -6.03 -11.78
CA GLU A 106 1.87 -5.88 -12.84
C GLU A 106 0.65 -6.78 -12.59
N THR A 107 0.89 -8.04 -12.24
CA THR A 107 -0.18 -8.98 -11.89
C THR A 107 -1.00 -8.48 -10.69
N GLU A 108 -0.35 -8.07 -9.60
CA GLU A 108 -1.06 -7.52 -8.43
C GLU A 108 -1.81 -6.23 -8.76
N ARG A 109 -1.25 -5.37 -9.61
CA ARG A 109 -1.94 -4.17 -10.09
C ARG A 109 -3.19 -4.54 -10.87
N GLU A 110 -3.09 -5.46 -11.82
CA GLU A 110 -4.24 -5.90 -12.63
C GLU A 110 -5.32 -6.56 -11.76
N GLU A 111 -4.95 -7.47 -10.86
CA GLU A 111 -5.88 -8.08 -9.92
C GLU A 111 -6.53 -7.04 -9.01
N GLY A 112 -5.74 -6.09 -8.49
CA GLY A 112 -6.26 -4.99 -7.67
C GLY A 112 -7.27 -4.14 -8.42
N VAL A 113 -6.99 -3.83 -9.70
CA VAL A 113 -7.88 -3.08 -10.58
C VAL A 113 -9.16 -3.87 -10.89
N ARG A 114 -9.07 -5.17 -11.20
CA ARG A 114 -10.24 -6.02 -11.45
C ARG A 114 -11.12 -6.15 -10.20
N ASN A 115 -10.52 -6.43 -9.05
CA ASN A 115 -11.21 -6.49 -7.76
C ASN A 115 -11.89 -5.15 -7.43
N LEU A 116 -11.25 -4.01 -7.73
CA LEU A 116 -11.86 -2.70 -7.55
C LEU A 116 -13.07 -2.49 -8.47
N ALA A 117 -12.96 -2.90 -9.74
CA ALA A 117 -14.06 -2.83 -10.69
C ALA A 117 -15.26 -3.67 -10.23
N GLU A 118 -15.00 -4.92 -9.80
CA GLU A 118 -16.02 -5.81 -9.22
C GLU A 118 -16.69 -5.19 -7.98
N LEU A 119 -15.91 -4.60 -7.07
CA LEU A 119 -16.44 -3.92 -5.90
C LEU A 119 -17.31 -2.71 -6.27
N LYS A 120 -16.92 -1.91 -7.27
CA LYS A 120 -17.73 -0.79 -7.77
C LYS A 120 -19.04 -1.28 -8.41
N GLU A 121 -19.03 -2.42 -9.10
CA GLU A 121 -20.24 -3.02 -9.68
C GLU A 121 -21.20 -3.54 -8.60
N VAL A 122 -20.69 -4.22 -7.59
CA VAL A 122 -21.46 -4.68 -6.42
C VAL A 122 -22.10 -3.49 -5.70
N ASP A 123 -21.37 -2.40 -5.53
CA ASP A 123 -21.87 -1.18 -4.88
C ASP A 123 -23.00 -0.54 -5.72
N ARG A 124 -22.77 -0.38 -7.04
CA ARG A 124 -23.79 0.13 -7.98
C ARG A 124 -25.05 -0.74 -8.01
N PHE A 125 -24.89 -2.07 -7.96
CA PHE A 125 -26.03 -3.01 -7.88
C PHE A 125 -26.83 -2.81 -6.60
N THR A 126 -26.13 -2.65 -5.47
CA THR A 126 -26.75 -2.45 -4.15
C THR A 126 -27.48 -1.10 -4.08
N ASP A 127 -26.90 -0.05 -4.66
CA ASP A 127 -27.48 1.30 -4.68
C ASP A 127 -28.76 1.41 -5.52
N ARG A 128 -28.81 0.69 -6.63
CA ARG A 128 -29.97 0.63 -7.55
C ARG A 128 -31.15 -0.17 -7.00
N LYS A 129 -31.03 -0.87 -5.87
CA LYS A 129 -32.15 -1.59 -5.26
C LYS A 129 -33.18 -0.63 -4.66
N SER A 130 -34.45 -1.00 -4.77
CA SER A 130 -35.54 -0.30 -4.07
C SER A 130 -35.40 -0.43 -2.55
N PHE A 131 -36.15 0.37 -1.79
CA PHE A 131 -36.13 0.35 -0.33
C PHE A 131 -36.39 -1.06 0.24
N PHE A 132 -37.33 -1.81 -0.36
CA PHE A 132 -37.60 -3.21 -0.01
C PHE A 132 -36.43 -4.14 -0.36
N GLY A 133 -35.76 -3.93 -1.50
CA GLY A 133 -34.57 -4.70 -1.88
C GLY A 133 -33.39 -4.46 -0.94
N LYS A 134 -33.16 -3.22 -0.50
CA LYS A 134 -32.13 -2.88 0.50
C LYS A 134 -32.45 -3.52 1.86
N TRP A 135 -33.74 -3.56 2.23
CA TRP A 135 -34.20 -4.22 3.45
C TRP A 135 -33.98 -5.74 3.44
N LEU A 136 -34.27 -6.42 2.31
CA LEU A 136 -33.99 -7.86 2.15
C LEU A 136 -32.49 -8.19 2.23
N LEU A 137 -31.65 -7.38 1.58
CA LEU A 137 -30.19 -7.56 1.66
C LEU A 137 -29.68 -7.45 3.10
N LYS A 138 -30.22 -6.51 3.87
CA LYS A 138 -29.88 -6.36 5.30
C LYS A 138 -30.30 -7.59 6.13
N LEU A 139 -31.46 -8.17 5.84
CA LEU A 139 -31.95 -9.40 6.48
C LEU A 139 -31.08 -10.63 6.19
N TRP A 140 -30.47 -10.70 5.01
CA TRP A 140 -29.56 -11.78 4.61
C TRP A 140 -28.12 -11.59 5.13
N GLY A 141 -27.89 -10.61 6.02
CA GLY A 141 -26.58 -10.34 6.59
C GLY A 141 -25.60 -9.70 5.61
N TRP A 142 -26.09 -9.18 4.48
CA TRP A 142 -25.27 -8.40 3.56
C TRP A 142 -24.75 -7.16 4.30
N ARG A 143 -23.42 -7.00 4.37
CA ARG A 143 -22.82 -5.81 5.01
C ARG A 143 -23.29 -4.57 4.25
N MET A 144 -23.50 -3.46 4.98
CA MET A 144 -23.88 -2.16 4.40
C MET A 144 -23.02 -1.85 3.16
N PRO A 145 -23.56 -1.12 2.15
CA PRO A 145 -22.81 -0.73 0.96
C PRO A 145 -21.42 -0.30 1.39
N PHE A 146 -20.40 -0.88 0.77
CA PHE A 146 -19.04 -0.61 1.15
C PHE A 146 -18.86 0.91 1.08
N GLU A 147 -18.64 1.57 2.22
CA GLU A 147 -18.07 2.92 2.26
C GLU A 147 -16.62 2.83 1.77
N THR A 148 -16.42 2.32 0.56
CA THR A 148 -15.13 2.37 -0.10
C THR A 148 -14.84 3.84 -0.32
N ARG A 149 -13.62 4.24 0.05
CA ARG A 149 -13.00 5.56 -0.12
C ARG A 149 -13.00 6.06 -1.59
N HIS A 150 -13.68 5.37 -2.50
CA HIS A 150 -13.59 5.48 -3.95
C HIS A 150 -14.93 5.85 -4.59
N LYS A 151 -15.72 6.71 -3.93
CA LYS A 151 -16.82 7.48 -4.55
C LYS A 151 -16.37 8.45 -5.66
N TYR A 152 -15.09 8.43 -6.03
CA TYR A 152 -14.55 9.23 -7.12
C TYR A 152 -14.75 8.50 -8.46
N PRO A 153 -15.00 9.25 -9.55
CA PRO A 153 -15.11 8.66 -10.89
C PRO A 153 -13.88 7.81 -11.23
N LEU A 154 -14.08 6.78 -12.06
CA LEU A 154 -12.96 5.98 -12.61
C LEU A 154 -11.94 6.94 -13.23
N LYS A 155 -10.68 6.78 -12.86
CA LYS A 155 -9.58 7.50 -13.53
C LYS A 155 -9.39 6.92 -14.92
N ASP A 156 -8.90 7.72 -15.86
CA ASP A 156 -8.79 7.35 -17.29
C ASP A 156 -7.96 6.08 -17.58
N TRP A 157 -7.12 5.65 -16.63
CA TRP A 157 -6.31 4.44 -16.74
C TRP A 157 -6.97 3.18 -16.16
N GLU A 158 -8.15 3.30 -15.52
CA GLU A 158 -8.92 2.16 -15.04
C GLU A 158 -9.70 1.54 -16.23
N PRO A 159 -9.57 0.23 -16.49
CA PRO A 159 -10.22 -0.42 -17.62
C PRO A 159 -11.74 -0.29 -17.48
N SER A 160 -12.36 0.36 -18.46
CA SER A 160 -13.81 0.41 -18.54
C SER A 160 -14.32 -0.95 -19.01
N ASN A 161 -14.95 -1.72 -18.12
CA ASN A 161 -15.82 -2.82 -18.54
C ASN A 161 -17.10 -2.23 -19.14
N ALA A 162 -16.95 -1.56 -20.29
CA ALA A 162 -18.02 -1.35 -21.24
C ALA A 162 -17.78 -2.36 -22.36
N VAL A 163 -18.10 -3.63 -22.10
CA VAL A 163 -18.48 -4.52 -23.19
C VAL A 163 -19.74 -3.91 -23.78
N LYS A 164 -19.56 -3.21 -24.91
CA LYS A 164 -20.66 -2.80 -25.76
C LYS A 164 -21.02 -3.97 -26.68
N GLU A 165 -22.34 -4.20 -26.69
CA GLU A 165 -23.17 -5.01 -27.58
C GLU A 165 -23.28 -6.51 -27.27
#